data_AF-A0A1Q2YH06-F1
#
_entry.id   AF-A0A1Q2YH06-F1
#
_cell.length_a   1.000
_cell.length_b   1.000
_cell.length_c   1.000
_cell.angle_alpha   90.00
_cell.angle_beta   90.00
_cell.angle_gamma   90.00
#
_symmetry.space_group_name_H-M   'P 1'
#
loop_
_entity.id
_entity.type
_entity.pdbx_description
1 polymer ?
#
loop_
_entity_poly.entity_id
_entity_poly.type
_entity_poly.pdbx_seq_one_letter_code
_entity_poly.pdbx_strand_id
1 'polypeptide(L)'
;MTDEEYMPLAVSDDVYYVEINDESILPSFIQKNRTVKYGLFLVSGLMVLGLLYVMIILLPSLAPEGVQIPDIPMVRESNVYLHPIKPDKVKGKNPDPDDPVKIVPDFRSLPYLPASEPILKKHLHKLSKTTDLSNKAKKKRLILIGDVHGCLKQLKKFLDYVKYDGGEEDHVILLGDFTNKGPDSIGVINFAIEQKLDCILGNHELAMMKRYTQFHGLKSPTFVNNDEDTNSTLTMKESYDLDELMKLAKKITPEHLDFLSSCSPIKKIGPVPLYTNAKQSRHASFPADGIAVHAGLLWNKDIYHQNIEEVTTIRNLLPPDWKIPTEDRHDQSGGKKSVAWTKIWNKHQLEIYNKDLEEIGDKALTIGTKVFYGHDAKRGVVTKQFSNGLDSGCVYGKQLTGVFIWSQIGSVNTEEEKIVYKQMTVSVNC
;
A
#
# COMPACT_ATOMS: atom_id res chain seq x y z
N MET A 1 -1.10 74.15 -18.93
CA MET A 1 -2.25 74.77 -19.63
C MET A 1 -3.08 73.62 -20.16
N THR A 2 -4.23 73.28 -19.62
CA THR A 2 -5.16 73.97 -18.72
C THR A 2 -6.00 72.89 -18.04
N ASP A 3 -6.45 73.20 -16.82
CA ASP A 3 -7.43 72.44 -16.06
C ASP A 3 -8.72 72.22 -16.86
N GLU A 4 -9.32 71.03 -16.74
CA GLU A 4 -10.76 70.82 -16.96
C GLU A 4 -11.27 69.72 -16.02
N GLU A 5 -11.71 70.21 -14.86
CA GLU A 5 -12.97 69.90 -14.17
C GLU A 5 -13.46 68.45 -14.05
N TYR A 6 -13.43 68.00 -12.80
CA TYR A 6 -14.15 66.87 -12.23
C TYR A 6 -15.67 67.05 -12.42
N MET A 7 -16.32 66.20 -13.22
CA MET A 7 -17.77 65.99 -13.16
C MET A 7 -18.08 64.76 -12.29
N PRO A 8 -18.87 64.88 -11.21
CA PRO A 8 -19.33 63.71 -10.46
C PRO A 8 -20.33 62.91 -11.31
N LEU A 9 -20.06 61.61 -11.45
CA LEU A 9 -21.03 60.65 -11.99
C LEU A 9 -22.30 60.71 -11.13
N ALA A 10 -23.39 61.16 -11.75
CA ALA A 10 -24.72 61.15 -11.15
C ALA A 10 -25.05 59.71 -10.69
N VAL A 11 -25.38 59.59 -9.42
CA VAL A 11 -25.98 58.38 -8.84
C VAL A 11 -27.38 58.27 -9.42
N SER A 12 -27.54 57.35 -10.36
CA SER A 12 -28.83 56.92 -10.89
C SER A 12 -29.40 55.85 -9.95
N ASP A 13 -30.11 56.28 -8.92
CA ASP A 13 -30.97 55.43 -8.09
C ASP A 13 -32.23 55.03 -8.87
N ASP A 14 -32.09 54.10 -9.82
CA ASP A 14 -33.23 53.47 -10.49
C ASP A 14 -33.02 51.95 -10.53
N VAL A 15 -33.15 51.32 -9.37
CA VAL A 15 -33.35 49.86 -9.29
C VAL A 15 -34.81 49.59 -9.66
N TYR A 16 -35.04 49.21 -10.92
CA TYR A 16 -36.32 48.67 -11.36
C TYR A 16 -36.58 47.33 -10.65
N TYR A 17 -37.46 47.33 -9.65
CA TYR A 17 -38.11 46.10 -9.18
C TYR A 17 -39.12 45.67 -10.24
N VAL A 18 -38.78 44.63 -11.00
CA VAL A 18 -39.77 43.89 -11.78
C VAL A 18 -40.53 43.01 -10.77
N GLU A 19 -41.68 43.48 -10.29
CA GLU A 19 -42.67 42.60 -9.67
C GLU A 19 -43.19 41.64 -10.74
N ILE A 20 -42.58 40.46 -10.81
CA ILE A 20 -43.13 39.36 -11.59
C ILE A 20 -44.38 38.89 -10.86
N ASN A 21 -45.56 39.27 -11.36
CA ASN A 21 -46.81 38.65 -10.94
C ASN A 21 -46.78 37.16 -11.35
N ASP A 22 -46.58 36.28 -10.37
CA ASP A 22 -46.58 34.81 -10.49
C ASP A 22 -47.86 34.24 -11.14
N GLU A 23 -48.91 35.05 -11.27
CA GLU A 23 -50.15 34.62 -11.91
C GLU A 23 -50.00 34.36 -13.42
N SER A 24 -48.96 34.88 -14.08
CA SER A 24 -48.80 34.78 -15.55
C SER A 24 -48.36 33.41 -16.10
N ILE A 25 -47.98 32.46 -15.24
CA ILE A 25 -47.39 31.18 -15.64
C ILE A 25 -48.44 30.06 -15.80
N LEU A 26 -49.63 30.22 -15.21
CA LEU A 26 -50.67 29.18 -15.19
C LEU A 26 -51.73 29.38 -16.28
N PRO A 27 -52.11 28.32 -17.03
CA PRO A 27 -53.22 28.36 -17.98
C PRO A 27 -54.51 28.96 -17.40
N SER A 28 -55.25 29.75 -18.20
CA SER A 28 -56.45 30.49 -17.78
C SER A 28 -57.56 29.63 -17.15
N PHE A 29 -57.62 28.34 -17.49
CA PHE A 29 -58.59 27.41 -16.88
C PHE A 29 -58.26 27.06 -15.41
N ILE A 30 -56.98 27.06 -15.04
CA ILE A 30 -56.50 26.75 -13.67
C ILE A 30 -56.70 27.97 -12.76
N GLN A 31 -56.49 29.18 -13.28
CA GLN A 31 -56.73 30.42 -12.54
C GLN A 31 -58.20 30.59 -12.15
N LYS A 32 -59.13 30.19 -13.02
CA LYS A 32 -60.58 30.40 -12.82
C LYS A 32 -61.23 29.40 -11.86
N ASN A 33 -60.62 28.23 -11.65
CA ASN A 33 -61.16 27.17 -10.80
C ASN A 33 -60.34 27.03 -9.51
N ARG A 34 -60.84 27.62 -8.41
CA ARG A 34 -60.18 27.60 -7.08
C ARG A 34 -59.84 26.18 -6.63
N THR A 35 -60.72 25.21 -6.85
CA THR A 35 -60.50 23.81 -6.44
C THR A 35 -59.32 23.18 -7.18
N VAL A 36 -59.20 23.46 -8.49
CA VAL A 36 -58.08 22.98 -9.31
C VAL A 36 -56.78 23.68 -8.90
N LYS A 37 -56.81 25.00 -8.65
CA LYS A 37 -55.64 25.77 -8.15
C LYS A 37 -55.12 25.23 -6.82
N TYR A 38 -56.00 25.05 -5.82
CA TYR A 38 -55.61 24.51 -4.51
C TYR A 38 -55.18 23.04 -4.59
N GLY A 39 -55.83 22.23 -5.43
CA GLY A 39 -55.41 20.85 -5.69
C GLY A 39 -53.99 20.76 -6.26
N LEU A 40 -53.64 21.66 -7.19
CA LEU A 40 -52.31 21.71 -7.80
C LEU A 40 -51.23 22.12 -6.80
N PHE A 41 -51.50 23.11 -5.94
CA PHE A 41 -50.59 23.51 -4.86
C PHE A 41 -50.40 22.42 -3.79
N LEU A 42 -51.47 21.68 -3.47
CA LEU A 42 -51.36 20.54 -2.55
C LEU A 42 -50.46 19.46 -3.12
N VAL A 43 -50.64 19.09 -4.40
CA VAL A 43 -49.83 18.07 -5.07
C VAL A 43 -48.38 18.51 -5.19
N SER A 44 -48.11 19.76 -5.58
CA SER A 44 -46.74 20.28 -5.65
C SER A 44 -46.09 20.34 -4.26
N GLY A 45 -46.82 20.78 -3.24
CA GLY A 45 -46.36 20.79 -1.85
C GLY A 45 -46.01 19.41 -1.33
N LEU A 46 -46.84 18.40 -1.62
CA LEU A 46 -46.56 16.99 -1.26
C LEU A 46 -45.34 16.43 -2.00
N MET A 47 -45.14 16.78 -3.28
CA MET A 47 -43.92 16.41 -4.01
C MET A 47 -42.68 17.04 -3.38
N VAL A 48 -42.72 18.33 -3.06
CA VAL A 48 -41.59 19.02 -2.42
C VAL A 48 -41.30 18.43 -1.04
N LEU A 49 -42.32 18.18 -0.23
CA LEU A 49 -42.18 17.50 1.07
C LEU A 49 -41.58 16.10 0.92
N GLY A 50 -42.02 15.33 -0.07
CA GLY A 50 -41.44 14.02 -0.38
C GLY A 50 -39.98 14.12 -0.79
N LEU A 51 -39.63 15.11 -1.61
CA LEU A 51 -38.25 15.34 -2.05
C LEU A 51 -37.35 15.80 -0.88
N LEU A 52 -37.85 16.69 -0.02
CA LEU A 52 -37.18 17.11 1.21
C LEU A 52 -36.99 15.93 2.18
N TYR A 53 -38.01 15.08 2.36
CA TYR A 53 -37.90 13.86 3.15
C TYR A 53 -36.79 12.95 2.60
N VAL A 54 -36.74 12.75 1.28
CA VAL A 54 -35.68 11.95 0.65
C VAL A 54 -34.31 12.58 0.89
N MET A 55 -34.16 13.90 0.72
CA MET A 55 -32.87 14.58 0.84
C MET A 55 -32.36 14.70 2.28
N ILE A 56 -33.26 14.93 3.25
CA ILE A 56 -32.90 15.26 4.63
C ILE A 56 -32.96 14.03 5.54
N ILE A 57 -33.82 13.05 5.25
CA ILE A 57 -34.05 11.89 6.12
C ILE A 57 -33.57 10.60 5.45
N LEU A 58 -34.11 10.26 4.27
CA LEU A 58 -33.81 8.96 3.66
C LEU A 58 -32.34 8.84 3.22
N LEU A 59 -31.82 9.80 2.46
CA LEU A 59 -30.45 9.73 1.95
C LEU A 59 -29.40 9.72 3.09
N PRO A 60 -29.49 10.57 4.13
CA PRO A 60 -28.58 10.47 5.27
C PRO A 60 -28.70 9.16 6.03
N SER A 61 -29.91 8.58 6.15
CA SER A 61 -30.10 7.29 6.85
C SER A 61 -29.48 6.08 6.12
N LEU A 62 -29.15 6.21 4.83
CA LEU A 62 -28.50 5.16 4.04
C LEU A 62 -26.97 5.25 4.05
N ALA A 63 -26.39 6.35 4.54
CA ALA A 63 -24.94 6.51 4.64
C ALA A 63 -24.39 5.69 5.82
N PRO A 64 -23.27 4.97 5.66
CA PRO A 64 -22.62 4.29 6.79
C PRO A 64 -22.20 5.32 7.85
N GLU A 65 -22.13 4.89 9.12
CA GLU A 65 -21.66 5.76 10.19
C GLU A 65 -20.18 6.12 10.01
N GLY A 66 -19.87 7.39 10.25
CA GLY A 66 -18.51 7.92 10.21
C GLY A 66 -17.77 7.67 11.52
N VAL A 67 -16.61 7.02 11.49
CA VAL A 67 -15.73 6.84 12.65
C VAL A 67 -14.38 7.51 12.45
N GLN A 68 -13.79 8.04 13.53
CA GLN A 68 -12.45 8.61 13.45
C GLN A 68 -11.44 7.51 13.12
N ILE A 69 -10.53 7.83 12.20
CA ILE A 69 -9.43 6.95 11.85
C ILE A 69 -8.39 7.07 12.98
N PRO A 70 -8.00 5.96 13.64
CA PRO A 70 -6.98 6.01 14.68
C PRO A 70 -5.62 6.39 14.11
N ASP A 71 -4.73 6.87 14.97
CA ASP A 71 -3.35 7.18 14.59
C ASP A 71 -2.64 5.95 14.04
N ILE A 72 -1.92 6.15 12.94
CA ILE A 72 -1.28 5.06 12.19
C ILE A 72 0.22 5.12 12.46
N PRO A 73 0.82 4.09 13.08
CA PRO A 73 2.26 4.02 13.24
C PRO A 73 2.94 3.96 11.87
N MET A 74 3.89 4.86 11.64
CA MET A 74 4.59 4.95 10.36
C MET A 74 5.39 3.69 10.03
N VAL A 75 6.08 3.15 11.04
CA VAL A 75 6.89 1.94 10.94
C VAL A 75 6.34 0.90 11.92
N ARG A 76 5.99 -0.29 11.41
CA ARG A 76 5.66 -1.45 12.24
C ARG A 76 6.62 -2.60 11.98
N GLU A 77 6.82 -3.42 12.99
CA GLU A 77 7.42 -4.74 12.78
C GLU A 77 6.33 -5.73 12.38
N SER A 78 6.70 -6.70 11.55
CA SER A 78 5.86 -7.85 11.30
C SER A 78 5.74 -8.69 12.58
N ASN A 79 4.51 -9.13 12.87
CA ASN A 79 4.19 -10.01 14.00
C ASN A 79 4.56 -11.47 13.73
N VAL A 80 5.33 -11.76 12.68
CA VAL A 80 5.76 -13.11 12.34
C VAL A 80 7.28 -13.19 12.24
N TYR A 81 7.82 -14.38 12.49
CA TYR A 81 9.18 -14.72 12.11
C TYR A 81 9.18 -16.02 11.29
N LEU A 82 10.11 -16.10 10.33
CA LEU A 82 10.24 -17.26 9.47
C LEU A 82 10.98 -18.38 10.20
N HIS A 83 10.23 -19.36 10.68
CA HIS A 83 10.78 -20.52 11.37
C HIS A 83 11.33 -21.53 10.35
N PRO A 84 12.60 -21.96 10.47
CA PRO A 84 13.23 -22.79 9.47
C PRO A 84 12.51 -24.12 9.26
N ILE A 85 12.37 -24.51 8.00
CA ILE A 85 11.88 -25.85 7.63
C ILE A 85 13.06 -26.79 7.35
N LYS A 86 12.83 -28.09 7.55
CA LYS A 86 13.77 -29.13 7.13
C LYS A 86 13.44 -29.52 5.69
N PRO A 87 14.34 -29.27 4.71
CA PRO A 87 14.08 -29.71 3.34
C PRO A 87 14.05 -31.23 3.31
N ASP A 88 13.06 -31.82 2.63
CA ASP A 88 13.04 -33.27 2.44
C ASP A 88 14.26 -33.70 1.62
N LYS A 89 14.96 -34.75 2.09
CA LYS A 89 15.94 -35.49 1.27
C LYS A 89 15.22 -36.36 0.23
N VAL A 90 14.20 -35.85 -0.48
CA VAL A 90 13.56 -36.64 -1.53
C VAL A 90 14.56 -36.85 -2.66
N LYS A 91 14.77 -38.13 -3.02
CA LYS A 91 15.48 -38.55 -4.24
C LYS A 91 14.72 -38.02 -5.45
N GLY A 92 15.08 -36.83 -5.88
CA GLY A 92 14.52 -36.13 -7.04
C GLY A 92 15.14 -34.76 -7.04
N LYS A 93 15.56 -34.26 -8.21
CA LYS A 93 16.28 -32.98 -8.34
C LYS A 93 15.72 -31.95 -7.36
N ASN A 94 16.59 -31.37 -6.51
CA ASN A 94 16.26 -30.15 -5.78
C ASN A 94 15.51 -29.24 -6.77
N PRO A 95 14.30 -28.75 -6.43
CA PRO A 95 13.56 -27.88 -7.33
C PRO A 95 14.51 -26.74 -7.71
N ASP A 96 14.91 -26.72 -8.97
CA ASP A 96 15.81 -25.70 -9.47
C ASP A 96 14.99 -24.40 -9.45
N PRO A 97 15.33 -23.40 -8.62
CA PRO A 97 14.59 -22.14 -8.60
C PRO A 97 14.73 -21.38 -9.93
N ASP A 98 15.67 -21.79 -10.78
CA ASP A 98 15.85 -21.33 -12.16
C ASP A 98 15.16 -22.25 -13.19
N ASP A 99 14.40 -23.29 -12.77
CA ASP A 99 13.59 -24.15 -13.65
C ASP A 99 12.45 -23.32 -14.27
N PRO A 100 12.32 -23.29 -15.61
CA PRO A 100 11.21 -22.61 -16.27
C PRO A 100 9.83 -23.19 -15.90
N VAL A 101 9.77 -24.41 -15.34
CA VAL A 101 8.55 -24.98 -14.76
C VAL A 101 8.48 -24.62 -13.28
N LYS A 102 7.88 -23.45 -12.98
CA LYS A 102 7.69 -22.89 -11.63
C LYS A 102 6.73 -23.71 -10.77
N ILE A 103 7.12 -24.92 -10.36
CA ILE A 103 6.35 -25.70 -9.38
C ILE A 103 6.55 -25.04 -8.01
N VAL A 104 5.49 -24.43 -7.49
CA VAL A 104 5.48 -23.91 -6.11
C VAL A 104 5.70 -25.08 -5.16
N PRO A 105 6.75 -25.05 -4.31
CA PRO A 105 6.98 -26.10 -3.32
C PRO A 105 5.74 -26.30 -2.44
N ASP A 106 5.43 -27.53 -2.06
CA ASP A 106 4.36 -27.78 -1.11
C ASP A 106 4.88 -27.56 0.32
N PHE A 107 4.70 -26.35 0.84
CA PHE A 107 5.17 -25.99 2.19
C PHE A 107 4.42 -26.75 3.29
N ARG A 108 3.22 -27.27 3.01
CA ARG A 108 2.39 -27.99 3.98
C ARG A 108 3.01 -29.34 4.36
N SER A 109 3.70 -30.00 3.44
CA SER A 109 4.35 -31.29 3.72
C SER A 109 5.68 -31.15 4.47
N LEU A 110 6.28 -29.95 4.48
CA LEU A 110 7.61 -29.73 5.02
C LEU A 110 7.54 -29.44 6.54
N PRO A 111 8.21 -30.24 7.39
CA PRO A 111 8.18 -30.02 8.83
C PRO A 111 9.06 -28.82 9.23
N TYR A 112 8.62 -28.09 10.26
CA TYR A 112 9.46 -27.14 10.96
C TYR A 112 10.66 -27.83 11.61
N LEU A 113 11.77 -27.11 11.70
CA LEU A 113 12.95 -27.54 12.42
C LEU A 113 12.64 -27.60 13.94
N PRO A 114 12.91 -28.72 14.63
CA PRO A 114 12.53 -28.86 16.03
C PRO A 114 13.32 -27.93 16.94
N ALA A 115 12.68 -27.46 18.03
CA ALA A 115 13.29 -26.54 19.01
C ALA A 115 14.54 -27.10 19.71
N SER A 116 14.73 -28.43 19.69
CA SER A 116 15.91 -29.09 20.23
C SER A 116 17.18 -28.85 19.40
N GLU A 117 17.05 -28.47 18.13
CA GLU A 117 18.18 -28.34 17.19
C GLU A 117 19.15 -27.23 17.61
N PRO A 118 20.45 -27.52 17.81
CA PRO A 118 21.44 -26.54 18.24
C PRO A 118 21.55 -25.35 17.28
N ILE A 119 21.44 -25.61 15.97
CA ILE A 119 21.51 -24.59 14.92
C ILE A 119 20.36 -23.58 15.02
N LEU A 120 19.17 -24.06 15.36
CA LEU A 120 18.00 -23.22 15.56
C LEU A 120 18.17 -22.34 16.79
N LYS A 121 18.67 -22.90 17.91
CA LYS A 121 18.93 -22.13 19.13
C LYS A 121 19.93 -21.01 18.88
N LYS A 122 21.03 -21.29 18.18
CA LYS A 122 22.03 -20.28 17.79
C LYS A 122 21.41 -19.19 16.92
N HIS A 123 20.58 -19.59 15.95
CA HIS A 123 19.90 -18.65 15.05
C HIS A 123 18.88 -17.77 15.77
N LEU A 124 18.00 -18.35 16.59
CA LEU A 124 17.02 -17.60 17.38
C LEU A 124 17.69 -16.64 18.37
N HIS A 125 18.82 -17.03 18.96
CA HIS A 125 19.61 -16.14 19.82
C HIS A 125 20.20 -14.95 19.05
N LYS A 126 20.60 -15.13 17.78
CA LYS A 126 21.03 -14.00 16.92
C LYS A 126 19.85 -13.13 16.54
N LEU A 127 18.73 -13.74 16.14
CA LEU A 127 17.50 -13.04 15.74
C LEU A 127 16.91 -12.21 16.90
N SER A 128 16.95 -12.74 18.13
CA SER A 128 16.41 -12.05 19.31
C SER A 128 17.18 -10.78 19.69
N LYS A 129 18.39 -10.56 19.13
CA LYS A 129 19.16 -9.32 19.32
C LYS A 129 18.65 -8.16 18.47
N THR A 130 17.97 -8.46 17.38
CA THR A 130 17.47 -7.48 16.41
C THR A 130 15.96 -7.42 16.34
N THR A 131 15.27 -8.36 17.00
CA THR A 131 13.82 -8.55 16.86
C THR A 131 13.25 -9.11 18.15
N ASP A 132 12.20 -8.50 18.68
CA ASP A 132 11.45 -9.09 19.79
C ASP A 132 10.67 -10.32 19.30
N LEU A 133 11.00 -11.49 19.85
CA LEU A 133 10.37 -12.76 19.49
C LEU A 133 9.18 -13.12 20.40
N SER A 134 9.00 -12.43 21.53
CA SER A 134 8.00 -12.80 22.54
C SER A 134 6.57 -12.80 22.01
N ASN A 135 6.26 -11.86 21.11
CA ASN A 135 4.93 -11.65 20.53
C ASN A 135 4.82 -12.09 19.06
N LYS A 136 5.83 -12.79 18.52
CA LYS A 136 5.83 -13.17 17.10
C LYS A 136 5.35 -14.61 16.87
N ALA A 137 4.43 -14.76 15.92
CA ALA A 137 3.98 -16.05 15.45
C ALA A 137 5.04 -16.72 14.55
N LYS A 138 5.26 -18.02 14.76
CA LYS A 138 6.09 -18.83 13.86
C LYS A 138 5.35 -19.06 12.53
N LYS A 139 6.01 -18.78 11.41
CA LYS A 139 5.48 -18.99 10.05
C LYS A 139 6.49 -19.72 9.17
N LYS A 140 6.02 -20.58 8.26
CA LYS A 140 6.89 -21.27 7.29
C LYS A 140 7.34 -20.32 6.19
N ARG A 141 6.41 -19.48 5.74
CA ARG A 141 6.59 -18.70 4.51
C ARG A 141 5.85 -17.38 4.60
N LEU A 142 6.53 -16.35 4.11
CA LEU A 142 6.02 -15.00 3.91
C LEU A 142 5.72 -14.81 2.42
N ILE A 143 4.56 -14.25 2.08
CA ILE A 143 4.10 -14.04 0.71
C ILE A 143 3.85 -12.55 0.53
N LEU A 144 4.68 -11.87 -0.26
CA LEU A 144 4.49 -10.46 -0.59
C LEU A 144 3.86 -10.36 -1.98
N ILE A 145 2.76 -9.64 -2.11
CA ILE A 145 2.01 -9.50 -3.37
C ILE A 145 2.04 -8.04 -3.80
N GLY A 146 2.35 -7.79 -5.07
CA GLY A 146 2.30 -6.44 -5.66
C GLY A 146 0.88 -5.90 -5.83
N ASP A 147 0.76 -4.82 -6.60
CA ASP A 147 -0.45 -4.01 -6.76
C ASP A 147 -1.62 -4.84 -7.31
N VAL A 148 -2.68 -4.97 -6.51
CA VAL A 148 -3.89 -5.76 -6.84
C VAL A 148 -4.93 -4.91 -7.54
N HIS A 149 -5.09 -3.64 -7.13
CA HIS A 149 -6.04 -2.68 -7.71
C HIS A 149 -7.46 -3.24 -7.89
N GLY A 150 -8.09 -3.79 -6.85
CA GLY A 150 -9.47 -4.30 -6.95
C GLY A 150 -9.65 -5.54 -7.82
N CYS A 151 -8.59 -6.19 -8.29
CA CYS A 151 -8.63 -7.43 -9.06
C CYS A 151 -8.82 -8.67 -8.16
N LEU A 152 -9.96 -8.75 -7.45
CA LEU A 152 -10.26 -9.81 -6.48
C LEU A 152 -10.11 -11.23 -7.07
N LYS A 153 -10.60 -11.45 -8.30
CA LYS A 153 -10.54 -12.77 -8.95
C LYS A 153 -9.09 -13.22 -9.14
N GLN A 154 -8.21 -12.31 -9.51
CA GLN A 154 -6.80 -12.55 -9.73
C GLN A 154 -6.05 -12.76 -8.41
N LEU A 155 -6.41 -12.03 -7.35
CA LEU A 155 -5.88 -12.27 -6.01
C LEU A 155 -6.24 -13.67 -5.51
N LYS A 156 -7.50 -14.09 -5.64
CA LYS A 156 -7.94 -15.47 -5.30
C LYS A 156 -7.17 -16.51 -6.11
N LYS A 157 -7.11 -16.34 -7.43
CA LYS A 157 -6.35 -17.21 -8.33
C LYS A 157 -4.87 -17.30 -7.94
N PHE A 158 -4.25 -16.19 -7.52
CA PHE A 158 -2.87 -16.18 -7.05
C PHE A 158 -2.71 -17.01 -5.77
N LEU A 159 -3.57 -16.77 -4.76
CA LEU A 159 -3.52 -17.51 -3.48
C LEU A 159 -3.79 -19.01 -3.66
N ASP A 160 -4.71 -19.38 -4.55
CA ASP A 160 -4.99 -20.77 -4.91
C ASP A 160 -3.77 -21.42 -5.58
N TYR A 161 -3.16 -20.73 -6.54
CA TYR A 161 -1.98 -21.23 -7.27
C TYR A 161 -0.80 -21.51 -6.34
N VAL A 162 -0.62 -20.67 -5.32
CA VAL A 162 0.49 -20.77 -4.37
C VAL A 162 0.16 -21.66 -3.17
N LYS A 163 -1.03 -22.27 -3.17
CA LYS A 163 -1.57 -23.14 -2.12
C LYS A 163 -1.54 -22.46 -0.76
N TYR A 164 -1.99 -21.20 -0.68
CA TYR A 164 -2.10 -20.48 0.58
C TYR A 164 -2.96 -21.25 1.57
N ASP A 165 -2.52 -21.33 2.83
CA ASP A 165 -3.13 -22.17 3.86
C ASP A 165 -4.17 -21.45 4.75
N GLY A 166 -4.66 -20.28 4.32
CA GLY A 166 -5.60 -19.50 5.12
C GLY A 166 -4.95 -18.81 6.34
N GLY A 167 -3.61 -18.74 6.36
CA GLY A 167 -2.87 -18.01 7.39
C GLY A 167 -2.56 -18.87 8.61
N GLU A 168 -2.53 -20.19 8.47
CA GLU A 168 -2.10 -21.11 9.53
C GLU A 168 -0.57 -21.05 9.70
N GLU A 169 0.17 -21.32 8.64
CA GLU A 169 1.64 -21.33 8.59
C GLU A 169 2.20 -20.35 7.56
N ASP A 170 1.38 -19.86 6.62
CA ASP A 170 1.69 -18.74 5.73
C ASP A 170 1.35 -17.40 6.38
N HIS A 171 2.03 -16.35 5.93
CA HIS A 171 1.70 -14.97 6.20
C HIS A 171 1.76 -14.18 4.90
N VAL A 172 0.71 -13.44 4.57
CA VAL A 172 0.58 -12.70 3.31
C VAL A 172 0.60 -11.21 3.61
N ILE A 173 1.36 -10.43 2.84
CA ILE A 173 1.37 -8.97 2.90
C ILE A 173 1.09 -8.41 1.49
N LEU A 174 0.04 -7.60 1.37
CA LEU A 174 -0.22 -6.79 0.17
C LEU A 174 0.66 -5.53 0.22
N LEU A 175 1.43 -5.24 -0.84
CA LEU A 175 2.39 -4.14 -0.88
C LEU A 175 1.75 -2.76 -1.22
N GLY A 176 0.51 -2.54 -0.81
CA GLY A 176 -0.27 -1.35 -1.15
C GLY A 176 -0.94 -1.43 -2.51
N ASP A 177 -1.75 -0.41 -2.83
CA ASP A 177 -2.52 -0.29 -4.06
C ASP A 177 -3.36 -1.55 -4.35
N PHE A 178 -3.96 -2.12 -3.31
CA PHE A 178 -4.88 -3.24 -3.45
C PHE A 178 -6.32 -2.78 -3.71
N THR A 179 -6.59 -1.49 -3.54
CA THR A 179 -7.85 -0.83 -3.91
C THR A 179 -7.72 0.02 -5.18
N ASN A 180 -8.85 0.55 -5.63
CA ASN A 180 -9.00 1.47 -6.76
C ASN A 180 -8.63 0.88 -8.14
N LYS A 181 -9.03 1.58 -9.21
CA LYS A 181 -8.85 1.25 -10.65
C LYS A 181 -9.57 0.00 -11.15
N GLY A 182 -9.46 -1.14 -10.48
CA GLY A 182 -10.12 -2.37 -10.90
C GLY A 182 -11.54 -2.52 -10.33
N PRO A 183 -12.19 -3.66 -10.65
CA PRO A 183 -13.64 -3.78 -10.56
C PRO A 183 -14.19 -3.97 -9.14
N ASP A 184 -13.40 -4.47 -8.18
CA ASP A 184 -13.92 -4.91 -6.88
C ASP A 184 -12.97 -4.60 -5.71
N SER A 185 -12.87 -3.31 -5.36
CA SER A 185 -12.01 -2.86 -4.25
C SER A 185 -12.53 -3.30 -2.88
N ILE A 186 -13.86 -3.19 -2.65
CA ILE A 186 -14.46 -3.59 -1.37
C ILE A 186 -14.36 -5.11 -1.18
N GLY A 187 -14.54 -5.90 -2.25
CA GLY A 187 -14.35 -7.33 -2.20
C GLY A 187 -12.91 -7.74 -1.89
N VAL A 188 -11.91 -6.99 -2.37
CA VAL A 188 -10.51 -7.19 -1.96
C VAL A 188 -10.30 -6.93 -0.48
N ILE A 189 -10.85 -5.84 0.08
CA ILE A 189 -10.74 -5.54 1.52
C ILE A 189 -11.43 -6.64 2.35
N ASN A 190 -12.67 -6.98 2.02
CA ASN A 190 -13.42 -8.05 2.71
C ASN A 190 -12.66 -9.37 2.70
N PHE A 191 -12.12 -9.75 1.53
CA PHE A 191 -11.35 -10.97 1.39
C PHE A 191 -10.04 -10.92 2.16
N ALA A 192 -9.37 -9.77 2.22
CA ALA A 192 -8.16 -9.60 3.01
C ALA A 192 -8.43 -9.79 4.51
N ILE A 193 -9.53 -9.24 5.02
CA ILE A 193 -9.98 -9.42 6.40
C ILE A 193 -10.31 -10.89 6.68
N GLU A 194 -11.16 -11.50 5.84
CA GLU A 194 -11.59 -12.90 5.97
C GLU A 194 -10.38 -13.87 5.98
N GLN A 195 -9.42 -13.64 5.09
CA GLN A 195 -8.22 -14.46 4.95
C GLN A 195 -7.08 -14.03 5.87
N LYS A 196 -7.29 -13.06 6.78
CA LYS A 196 -6.26 -12.57 7.73
C LYS A 196 -4.97 -12.14 7.02
N LEU A 197 -5.10 -11.52 5.85
CA LEU A 197 -3.97 -10.94 5.13
C LEU A 197 -3.51 -9.68 5.87
N ASP A 198 -2.22 -9.38 5.75
CA ASP A 198 -1.62 -8.13 6.22
C ASP A 198 -1.33 -7.22 5.02
N CYS A 199 -0.96 -5.97 5.27
CA CYS A 199 -0.94 -4.92 4.25
C CYS A 199 0.07 -3.81 4.56
N ILE A 200 0.47 -3.13 3.49
CA ILE A 200 1.17 -1.86 3.45
C ILE A 200 0.22 -0.81 2.87
N LEU A 201 0.26 0.43 3.37
CA LEU A 201 -0.53 1.52 2.79
C LEU A 201 0.10 2.00 1.47
N GLY A 202 -0.65 1.90 0.37
CA GLY A 202 -0.33 2.51 -0.90
C GLY A 202 -0.90 3.92 -1.03
N ASN A 203 -0.49 4.65 -2.08
CA ASN A 203 -0.98 6.01 -2.29
C ASN A 203 -2.50 6.05 -2.56
N HIS A 204 -3.07 4.97 -3.12
CA HIS A 204 -4.51 4.89 -3.31
C HIS A 204 -5.30 4.65 -2.01
N GLU A 205 -4.79 3.82 -1.09
CA GLU A 205 -5.41 3.66 0.23
C GLU A 205 -5.35 4.97 1.03
N LEU A 206 -4.22 5.68 0.99
CA LEU A 206 -4.08 7.00 1.65
C LEU A 206 -5.07 8.03 1.09
N ALA A 207 -5.18 8.09 -0.24
CA ALA A 207 -6.12 9.00 -0.90
C ALA A 207 -7.58 8.63 -0.57
N MET A 208 -7.92 7.34 -0.51
CA MET A 208 -9.25 6.88 -0.11
C MET A 208 -9.58 7.26 1.34
N MET A 209 -8.66 7.07 2.29
CA MET A 209 -8.85 7.45 3.70
C MET A 209 -9.07 8.96 3.84
N LYS A 210 -8.34 9.78 3.07
CA LYS A 210 -8.58 11.23 2.96
C LYS A 210 -9.99 11.55 2.44
N ARG A 211 -10.48 10.84 1.41
CA ARG A 211 -11.85 11.04 0.89
C ARG A 211 -12.91 10.62 1.90
N TYR A 212 -12.64 9.57 2.68
CA TYR A 212 -13.53 9.13 3.77
C TYR A 212 -13.67 10.23 4.84
N THR A 213 -12.56 10.77 5.34
CA THR A 213 -12.61 11.84 6.34
C THR A 213 -13.29 13.09 5.80
N GLN A 214 -13.04 13.45 4.53
CA GLN A 214 -13.74 14.53 3.85
C GLN A 214 -15.26 14.30 3.78
N PHE A 215 -15.70 13.09 3.40
CA PHE A 215 -17.12 12.75 3.27
C PHE A 215 -17.86 12.80 4.61
N HIS A 216 -17.21 12.38 5.69
CA HIS A 216 -17.80 12.37 7.04
C HIS A 216 -17.51 13.64 7.87
N GLY A 217 -16.77 14.61 7.36
CA GLY A 217 -16.39 15.82 8.09
C GLY A 217 -15.44 15.55 9.28
N LEU A 218 -14.57 14.55 9.15
CA LEU A 218 -13.64 14.10 10.19
C LEU A 218 -12.24 14.70 10.01
N LYS A 219 -11.44 14.65 11.08
CA LYS A 219 -10.02 15.01 11.02
C LYS A 219 -9.25 13.96 10.20
N SER A 220 -8.30 14.42 9.38
CA SER A 220 -7.36 13.54 8.67
C SER A 220 -6.53 12.71 9.66
N PRO A 221 -6.21 11.44 9.33
CA PRO A 221 -5.36 10.63 10.19
C PRO A 221 -3.95 11.21 10.27
N THR A 222 -3.37 11.07 11.46
CA THR A 222 -1.98 11.42 11.73
C THR A 222 -1.12 10.16 11.70
N PHE A 223 0.06 10.31 11.13
CA PHE A 223 1.07 9.26 11.22
C PHE A 223 2.00 9.55 12.36
N VAL A 224 2.09 8.58 13.25
CA VAL A 224 2.88 8.69 14.47
C VAL A 224 4.18 7.93 14.30
N ASN A 225 5.27 8.60 14.65
CA ASN A 225 6.53 7.95 14.99
C ASN A 225 6.65 7.89 16.50
N ASN A 226 7.49 6.98 17.00
CA ASN A 226 7.82 6.96 18.43
C ASN A 226 8.58 8.23 18.86
N ASP A 227 9.10 9.01 17.90
CA ASP A 227 9.74 10.31 18.11
C ASP A 227 8.73 11.44 17.83
N GLU A 228 8.39 12.21 18.86
CA GLU A 228 7.28 13.19 18.90
C GLU A 228 7.40 14.35 17.87
N ASP A 229 8.58 14.60 17.31
CA ASP A 229 8.89 15.76 16.45
C ASP A 229 8.56 15.58 14.95
N THR A 230 8.04 14.42 14.51
CA THR A 230 7.82 14.12 13.08
C THR A 230 6.41 13.68 12.72
N ASN A 231 5.41 14.15 13.48
CA ASN A 231 4.00 13.89 13.14
C ASN A 231 3.65 14.55 11.80
N SER A 232 3.52 13.72 10.75
CA SER A 232 3.10 14.19 9.44
C SER A 232 1.59 14.05 9.32
N THR A 233 0.94 15.19 9.06
CA THR A 233 -0.48 15.18 8.67
C THR A 233 -0.53 15.00 7.16
N LEU A 234 -1.44 14.15 6.71
CA LEU A 234 -1.76 13.93 5.30
C LEU A 234 -2.23 15.24 4.65
N THR A 235 -1.32 16.00 4.05
CA THR A 235 -1.62 17.27 3.38
C THR A 235 -2.16 17.03 1.97
N MET A 236 -3.04 17.90 1.50
CA MET A 236 -3.61 17.82 0.15
C MET A 236 -2.99 18.92 -0.72
N LYS A 237 -2.57 18.55 -1.94
CA LYS A 237 -2.22 19.52 -2.99
C LYS A 237 -3.38 19.82 -3.94
N GLU A 238 -4.49 19.07 -3.93
CA GLU A 238 -5.61 19.32 -4.86
C GLU A 238 -7.01 19.13 -4.24
N SER A 239 -7.88 20.04 -4.66
CA SER A 239 -9.28 20.21 -4.31
C SER A 239 -10.16 19.53 -5.36
N TYR A 240 -11.03 18.64 -4.91
CA TYR A 240 -12.24 18.15 -5.61
C TYR A 240 -12.09 17.67 -7.06
N ASP A 241 -12.14 16.35 -7.22
CA ASP A 241 -12.86 15.74 -8.33
C ASP A 241 -13.77 14.63 -7.75
N LEU A 242 -14.94 14.41 -8.36
CA LEU A 242 -15.91 13.37 -7.99
C LEU A 242 -15.37 11.99 -8.41
N ASP A 243 -14.17 11.67 -7.93
CA ASP A 243 -13.37 10.55 -8.36
C ASP A 243 -14.00 9.20 -7.97
N GLU A 244 -13.61 8.15 -8.69
CA GLU A 244 -13.85 6.74 -8.30
C GLU A 244 -13.48 6.47 -6.83
N LEU A 245 -12.48 7.19 -6.29
CA LEU A 245 -12.09 7.15 -4.88
C LEU A 245 -13.17 7.69 -3.93
N MET A 246 -13.92 8.72 -4.31
CA MET A 246 -15.04 9.21 -3.49
C MET A 246 -16.19 8.20 -3.48
N LYS A 247 -16.47 7.55 -4.62
CA LYS A 247 -17.46 6.46 -4.68
C LYS A 247 -17.06 5.29 -3.79
N LEU A 248 -15.77 4.98 -3.75
CA LEU A 248 -15.23 3.94 -2.88
C LEU A 248 -15.34 4.35 -1.40
N ALA A 249 -14.91 5.56 -1.05
CA ALA A 249 -14.95 6.09 0.31
C ALA A 249 -16.37 6.05 0.92
N LYS A 250 -17.41 6.34 0.13
CA LYS A 250 -18.82 6.25 0.56
C LYS A 250 -19.29 4.83 0.92
N LYS A 251 -18.56 3.79 0.48
CA LYS A 251 -18.87 2.37 0.73
C LYS A 251 -18.04 1.76 1.85
N ILE A 252 -17.03 2.49 2.32
CA ILE A 252 -16.14 2.03 3.39
C ILE A 252 -16.90 2.01 4.71
N THR A 253 -16.75 0.91 5.44
CA THR A 253 -17.35 0.71 6.76
C THR A 253 -16.29 0.91 7.86
N PRO A 254 -16.70 1.06 9.13
CA PRO A 254 -15.76 1.08 10.26
C PRO A 254 -14.82 -0.13 10.31
N GLU A 255 -15.32 -1.34 10.05
CA GLU A 255 -14.51 -2.57 10.01
C GLU A 255 -13.43 -2.51 8.92
N HIS A 256 -13.74 -1.94 7.76
CA HIS A 256 -12.74 -1.73 6.70
C HIS A 256 -11.66 -0.74 7.14
N LEU A 257 -12.02 0.29 7.89
CA LEU A 257 -11.05 1.25 8.42
C LEU A 257 -10.17 0.64 9.49
N ASP A 258 -10.69 -0.20 10.37
CA ASP A 258 -9.88 -0.90 11.37
C ASP A 258 -8.78 -1.74 10.67
N PHE A 259 -9.14 -2.41 9.58
CA PHE A 259 -8.17 -3.11 8.74
C PHE A 259 -7.15 -2.17 8.10
N LEU A 260 -7.60 -1.09 7.44
CA LEU A 260 -6.72 -0.14 6.74
C LEU A 260 -5.76 0.57 7.72
N SER A 261 -6.24 0.95 8.90
CA SER A 261 -5.42 1.56 9.95
C SER A 261 -4.45 0.57 10.60
N SER A 262 -4.67 -0.73 10.40
CA SER A 262 -3.69 -1.74 10.79
C SER A 262 -2.49 -1.81 9.84
N CYS A 263 -2.66 -1.37 8.58
CA CYS A 263 -1.60 -1.29 7.59
C CYS A 263 -0.66 -0.11 7.92
N SER A 264 0.65 -0.37 8.00
CA SER A 264 1.65 0.70 8.13
C SER A 264 2.25 1.07 6.77
N PRO A 265 2.67 2.33 6.52
CA PRO A 265 3.37 2.70 5.29
C PRO A 265 4.70 1.96 5.11
N ILE A 266 5.41 1.66 6.21
CA ILE A 266 6.67 0.93 6.21
C ILE A 266 6.54 -0.25 7.18
N LYS A 267 6.99 -1.43 6.77
CA LYS A 267 6.99 -2.63 7.62
C LYS A 267 8.32 -3.38 7.58
N LYS A 268 8.90 -3.64 8.75
CA LYS A 268 10.04 -4.55 8.87
C LYS A 268 9.55 -6.00 8.80
N ILE A 269 10.06 -6.78 7.85
CA ILE A 269 9.66 -8.17 7.63
C ILE A 269 10.72 -9.17 8.10
N GLY A 270 11.79 -8.68 8.73
CA GLY A 270 12.87 -9.48 9.27
C GLY A 270 13.83 -9.98 8.20
N PRO A 271 14.63 -11.03 8.47
CA PRO A 271 15.68 -11.45 7.56
C PRO A 271 15.12 -12.03 6.24
N VAL A 272 15.73 -11.62 5.14
CA VAL A 272 15.35 -11.99 3.77
C VAL A 272 16.58 -12.38 2.95
N PRO A 273 16.42 -13.16 1.87
CA PRO A 273 17.55 -13.51 1.01
C PRO A 273 18.13 -12.27 0.31
N LEU A 274 19.45 -12.12 0.39
CA LEU A 274 20.19 -11.07 -0.31
C LEU A 274 20.07 -11.23 -1.84
N TYR A 275 20.46 -12.39 -2.36
CA TYR A 275 20.37 -12.68 -3.81
C TYR A 275 19.13 -13.47 -4.17
N THR A 276 18.80 -13.45 -5.46
CA THR A 276 17.54 -14.00 -5.98
C THR A 276 17.73 -15.20 -6.89
N ASN A 277 18.95 -15.46 -7.36
CA ASN A 277 19.29 -16.68 -8.10
C ASN A 277 20.12 -17.64 -7.24
N ALA A 278 19.99 -18.95 -7.53
CA ALA A 278 20.67 -20.00 -6.76
C ALA A 278 22.20 -19.86 -6.82
N LYS A 279 22.75 -19.49 -7.99
CA LYS A 279 24.20 -19.37 -8.22
C LYS A 279 24.85 -18.31 -7.32
N GLN A 280 24.19 -17.17 -7.08
CA GLN A 280 24.68 -16.12 -6.19
C GLN A 280 24.32 -16.39 -4.72
N SER A 281 23.18 -17.04 -4.44
CA SER A 281 22.78 -17.39 -3.07
C SER A 281 23.76 -18.34 -2.35
N ARG A 282 24.54 -19.12 -3.11
CA ARG A 282 25.63 -19.95 -2.56
C ARG A 282 26.77 -19.13 -1.95
N HIS A 283 26.88 -17.85 -2.30
CA HIS A 283 27.97 -16.97 -1.89
C HIS A 283 27.56 -15.94 -0.82
N ALA A 284 26.27 -15.77 -0.55
CA ALA A 284 25.82 -14.89 0.53
C ALA A 284 26.06 -15.56 1.89
N SER A 285 27.01 -15.03 2.65
CA SER A 285 27.22 -15.45 4.04
C SER A 285 26.05 -15.04 4.94
N PHE A 286 25.42 -13.88 4.66
CA PHE A 286 24.41 -13.26 5.50
C PHE A 286 23.13 -12.88 4.72
N PRO A 287 21.92 -13.08 5.29
CA PRO A 287 20.70 -12.47 4.80
C PRO A 287 20.73 -10.93 4.91
N ALA A 288 19.86 -10.25 4.17
CA ALA A 288 19.60 -8.83 4.36
C ALA A 288 18.47 -8.62 5.38
N ASP A 289 18.39 -7.43 5.98
CA ASP A 289 17.21 -7.01 6.73
C ASP A 289 16.11 -6.56 5.77
N GLY A 290 14.92 -7.14 5.89
CA GLY A 290 13.84 -6.98 4.93
C GLY A 290 12.87 -5.88 5.32
N ILE A 291 12.54 -5.03 4.34
CA ILE A 291 11.52 -3.98 4.49
C ILE A 291 10.50 -4.09 3.37
N ALA A 292 9.22 -4.02 3.71
CA ALA A 292 8.11 -3.84 2.78
C ALA A 292 7.62 -2.38 2.83
N VAL A 293 7.47 -1.77 1.66
CA VAL A 293 7.01 -0.39 1.47
C VAL A 293 6.29 -0.32 0.12
N HIS A 294 5.35 0.60 -0.07
CA HIS A 294 4.59 0.64 -1.32
C HIS A 294 5.45 1.06 -2.53
N ALA A 295 6.12 2.22 -2.52
CA ALA A 295 6.90 2.69 -3.69
C ALA A 295 8.41 2.58 -3.49
N GLY A 296 8.94 3.09 -2.37
CA GLY A 296 10.39 3.05 -2.12
C GLY A 296 10.84 3.84 -0.90
N LEU A 297 12.15 3.86 -0.66
CA LEU A 297 12.78 4.57 0.45
C LEU A 297 13.88 5.51 -0.05
N LEU A 298 14.05 6.64 0.62
CA LEU A 298 15.21 7.51 0.42
C LEU A 298 16.42 6.91 1.14
N TRP A 299 17.55 6.81 0.43
CA TRP A 299 18.78 6.20 0.93
C TRP A 299 19.47 7.00 2.04
N ASN A 300 19.20 8.32 2.10
CA ASN A 300 19.85 9.25 3.01
C ASN A 300 19.02 9.58 4.26
N LYS A 301 17.91 8.86 4.49
CA LYS A 301 17.05 9.02 5.66
C LYS A 301 16.89 7.66 6.34
N ASP A 302 16.85 7.65 7.66
CA ASP A 302 16.46 6.47 8.42
C ASP A 302 14.98 6.13 8.14
N ILE A 303 14.59 4.87 8.30
CA ILE A 303 13.22 4.39 8.09
C ILE A 303 12.18 5.11 8.95
N TYR A 304 12.55 5.57 10.15
CA TYR A 304 11.69 6.32 11.09
C TYR A 304 11.60 7.82 10.74
N HIS A 305 12.40 8.29 9.78
CA HIS A 305 12.46 9.70 9.37
C HIS A 305 12.07 9.91 7.89
N GLN A 306 11.47 8.90 7.27
CA GLN A 306 10.95 9.01 5.91
C GLN A 306 9.70 9.89 5.87
N ASN A 307 9.42 10.50 4.71
CA ASN A 307 8.14 11.16 4.48
C ASN A 307 7.16 10.19 3.83
N ILE A 308 5.91 10.17 4.31
CA ILE A 308 4.93 9.14 3.94
C ILE A 308 4.39 9.32 2.53
N GLU A 309 4.22 10.55 2.09
CA GLU A 309 3.84 10.84 0.70
C GLU A 309 4.98 10.38 -0.23
N GLU A 310 6.24 10.70 0.11
CA GLU A 310 7.41 10.29 -0.68
C GLU A 310 7.54 8.76 -0.79
N VAL A 311 7.41 8.00 0.30
CA VAL A 311 7.58 6.53 0.28
C VAL A 311 6.45 5.79 -0.43
N THR A 312 5.31 6.45 -0.63
CA THR A 312 4.17 5.89 -1.37
C THR A 312 4.13 6.34 -2.83
N THR A 313 4.97 7.28 -3.28
CA THR A 313 4.93 7.75 -4.67
C THR A 313 6.27 7.81 -5.41
N ILE A 314 7.40 7.68 -4.71
CA ILE A 314 8.74 7.79 -5.32
C ILE A 314 8.94 6.82 -6.49
N ARG A 315 9.35 7.36 -7.65
CA ARG A 315 9.80 6.56 -8.81
C ARG A 315 11.26 6.82 -9.14
N ASN A 316 11.67 8.08 -9.08
CA ASN A 316 13.01 8.55 -9.42
C ASN A 316 13.57 9.48 -8.35
N LEU A 317 14.87 9.75 -8.45
CA LEU A 317 15.62 10.74 -7.67
C LEU A 317 16.20 11.79 -8.62
N LEU A 318 16.17 13.05 -8.18
CA LEU A 318 16.75 14.17 -8.93
C LEU A 318 18.26 14.35 -8.65
N PRO A 319 19.06 14.69 -9.67
CA PRO A 319 20.47 15.03 -9.50
C PRO A 319 20.66 16.39 -8.80
N PRO A 320 21.89 16.72 -8.34
CA PRO A 320 23.11 15.90 -8.41
C PRO A 320 23.28 14.93 -7.25
N ASP A 321 22.66 15.21 -6.10
CA ASP A 321 22.89 14.48 -4.85
C ASP A 321 21.97 13.28 -4.68
N TRP A 322 20.94 13.14 -5.54
CA TRP A 322 19.99 12.04 -5.50
C TRP A 322 19.23 11.91 -4.17
N LYS A 323 18.96 13.03 -3.49
CA LYS A 323 18.23 13.07 -2.20
C LYS A 323 16.78 13.51 -2.33
N ILE A 324 16.40 14.04 -3.50
CA ILE A 324 15.08 14.60 -3.76
C ILE A 324 14.28 13.59 -4.60
N PRO A 325 13.17 13.05 -4.09
CA PRO A 325 12.32 12.13 -4.83
C PRO A 325 11.49 12.86 -5.90
N THR A 326 11.10 12.12 -6.93
CA THR A 326 10.09 12.55 -7.90
C THR A 326 9.26 11.37 -8.39
N GLU A 327 7.98 11.63 -8.63
CA GLU A 327 7.03 10.72 -9.27
C GLU A 327 7.22 10.73 -10.80
N ASP A 328 7.63 11.86 -11.39
CA ASP A 328 7.84 11.97 -12.82
C ASP A 328 9.24 11.46 -13.21
N ARG A 329 9.22 10.48 -14.10
CA ARG A 329 10.40 9.77 -14.62
C ARG A 329 11.16 10.61 -15.64
N HIS A 330 10.54 11.68 -16.13
CA HIS A 330 11.09 12.60 -17.13
C HIS A 330 11.66 13.87 -16.52
N ASP A 331 11.42 14.11 -15.23
CA ASP A 331 11.96 15.27 -14.52
C ASP A 331 13.48 15.35 -14.62
N GLN A 332 13.97 16.58 -14.60
CA GLN A 332 15.38 16.91 -14.73
C GLN A 332 15.73 18.05 -13.77
N SER A 333 16.97 18.05 -13.30
CA SER A 333 17.53 19.15 -12.50
C SER A 333 18.93 19.45 -13.00
N GLY A 334 19.25 20.73 -13.20
CA GLY A 334 20.56 21.16 -13.72
C GLY A 334 20.95 20.50 -15.05
N GLY A 335 19.99 20.30 -15.96
CA GLY A 335 20.20 19.67 -17.28
C GLY A 335 20.47 18.16 -17.25
N LYS A 336 20.39 17.51 -16.08
CA LYS A 336 20.56 16.06 -15.93
C LYS A 336 19.21 15.40 -15.61
N LYS A 337 18.94 14.28 -16.26
CA LYS A 337 17.73 13.49 -16.04
C LYS A 337 17.71 12.83 -14.66
N SER A 338 16.51 12.73 -14.09
CA SER A 338 16.27 11.91 -12.91
C SER A 338 16.59 10.43 -13.18
N VAL A 339 16.88 9.68 -12.13
CA VAL A 339 17.21 8.23 -12.23
C VAL A 339 16.35 7.43 -11.28
N ALA A 340 16.10 6.16 -11.59
CA ALA A 340 15.32 5.27 -10.72
C ALA A 340 15.91 5.23 -9.31
N TRP A 341 15.07 5.40 -8.27
CA TRP A 341 15.53 5.41 -6.89
C TRP A 341 16.27 4.13 -6.51
N THR A 342 15.80 2.99 -7.04
CA THR A 342 16.44 1.68 -6.82
C THR A 342 17.88 1.62 -7.31
N LYS A 343 18.26 2.40 -8.33
CA LYS A 343 19.66 2.43 -8.79
C LYS A 343 20.58 2.98 -7.71
N ILE A 344 20.17 4.07 -7.07
CA ILE A 344 20.93 4.74 -6.01
C ILE A 344 20.88 3.91 -4.72
N TRP A 345 19.69 3.39 -4.36
CA TRP A 345 19.51 2.51 -3.21
C TRP A 345 20.45 1.29 -3.24
N ASN A 346 20.45 0.53 -4.35
CA ASN A 346 21.29 -0.66 -4.45
C ASN A 346 22.78 -0.32 -4.42
N LYS A 347 23.19 0.84 -4.93
CA LYS A 347 24.58 1.29 -4.87
C LYS A 347 25.00 1.54 -3.42
N HIS A 348 24.23 2.32 -2.66
CA HIS A 348 24.55 2.61 -1.26
C HIS A 348 24.46 1.38 -0.36
N GLN A 349 23.47 0.51 -0.57
CA GLN A 349 23.37 -0.72 0.20
C GLN A 349 24.53 -1.70 -0.10
N LEU A 350 25.09 -1.67 -1.31
CA LEU A 350 26.30 -2.42 -1.62
C LEU A 350 27.54 -1.85 -0.91
N GLU A 351 27.65 -0.52 -0.82
CA GLU A 351 28.71 0.15 -0.05
C GLU A 351 28.64 -0.22 1.44
N ILE A 352 27.43 -0.16 2.03
CA ILE A 352 27.17 -0.60 3.41
C ILE A 352 27.54 -2.07 3.57
N TYR A 353 27.05 -2.93 2.68
CA TYR A 353 27.31 -4.37 2.75
C TYR A 353 28.81 -4.69 2.74
N ASN A 354 29.59 -4.05 1.87
CA ASN A 354 31.03 -4.30 1.79
C ASN A 354 31.75 -3.83 3.05
N LYS A 355 31.40 -2.65 3.56
CA LYS A 355 31.98 -2.11 4.80
C LYS A 355 31.66 -3.01 5.99
N ASP A 356 30.38 -3.35 6.16
CA ASP A 356 29.92 -4.18 7.26
C ASP A 356 30.50 -5.59 7.18
N LEU A 357 30.67 -6.15 5.98
CA LEU A 357 31.29 -7.47 5.81
C LEU A 357 32.75 -7.52 6.30
N GLU A 358 33.48 -6.41 6.20
CA GLU A 358 34.86 -6.28 6.71
C GLU A 358 34.89 -6.11 8.24
N GLU A 359 33.87 -5.46 8.82
CA GLU A 359 33.80 -5.11 10.25
C GLU A 359 33.05 -6.15 11.11
N ILE A 360 32.15 -6.94 10.52
CA ILE A 360 31.26 -7.86 11.24
C ILE A 360 31.96 -9.17 11.63
N GLY A 361 32.02 -9.42 12.94
CA GLY A 361 32.25 -10.75 13.50
C GLY A 361 30.98 -11.59 13.58
N ASP A 362 31.05 -12.77 14.23
CA ASP A 362 29.95 -13.75 14.38
C ASP A 362 28.63 -13.26 15.03
N LYS A 363 28.51 -11.97 15.37
CA LYS A 363 27.44 -11.40 16.20
C LYS A 363 26.20 -10.97 15.39
N ALA A 364 26.35 -10.53 14.15
CA ALA A 364 25.22 -10.07 13.33
C ALA A 364 24.50 -11.22 12.63
N LEU A 365 23.17 -11.09 12.46
CA LEU A 365 22.38 -12.01 11.64
C LEU A 365 22.24 -11.51 10.20
N THR A 366 21.95 -10.23 10.02
CA THR A 366 21.68 -9.59 8.74
C THR A 366 22.74 -8.54 8.41
N ILE A 367 22.94 -8.29 7.10
CA ILE A 367 23.80 -7.20 6.60
C ILE A 367 23.07 -6.47 5.46
N GLY A 368 23.03 -5.14 5.57
CA GLY A 368 22.32 -4.29 4.62
C GLY A 368 20.81 -4.48 4.66
N THR A 369 20.12 -3.67 3.87
CA THR A 369 18.66 -3.59 3.83
C THR A 369 18.13 -3.89 2.44
N LYS A 370 17.15 -4.79 2.34
CA LYS A 370 16.48 -5.14 1.10
C LYS A 370 15.02 -4.72 1.13
N VAL A 371 14.61 -3.97 0.11
CA VAL A 371 13.28 -3.39 0.01
C VAL A 371 12.40 -4.17 -0.98
N PHE A 372 11.19 -4.52 -0.57
CA PHE A 372 10.14 -5.09 -1.42
C PHE A 372 9.06 -4.04 -1.64
N TYR A 373 8.72 -3.79 -2.90
CA TYR A 373 7.85 -2.68 -3.30
C TYR A 373 7.00 -2.99 -4.54
N GLY A 374 6.00 -2.14 -4.78
CA GLY A 374 5.05 -2.16 -5.89
C GLY A 374 5.10 -0.88 -6.74
N HIS A 375 3.95 -0.25 -6.96
CA HIS A 375 3.73 1.12 -7.48
C HIS A 375 4.08 1.40 -8.96
N ASP A 376 5.15 0.78 -9.49
CA ASP A 376 5.68 1.09 -10.82
C ASP A 376 5.44 0.04 -11.91
N ALA A 377 4.16 -0.17 -12.25
CA ALA A 377 3.69 -1.05 -13.32
C ALA A 377 4.34 -0.80 -14.69
N LYS A 378 4.81 0.44 -14.93
CA LYS A 378 5.55 0.79 -16.16
C LYS A 378 6.95 0.17 -16.17
N ARG A 379 7.58 -0.04 -15.01
CA ARG A 379 8.84 -0.81 -14.88
C ARG A 379 8.60 -2.31 -14.84
N GLY A 380 7.42 -2.74 -14.39
CA GLY A 380 7.14 -4.17 -14.22
C GLY A 380 7.93 -4.77 -13.07
N VAL A 381 8.07 -6.10 -13.11
CA VAL A 381 8.83 -6.84 -12.09
C VAL A 381 10.33 -6.59 -12.25
N VAL A 382 10.96 -6.03 -11.22
CA VAL A 382 12.40 -5.72 -11.21
C VAL A 382 13.04 -6.30 -9.96
N THR A 383 13.87 -7.31 -10.13
CA THR A 383 14.54 -7.98 -9.01
C THR A 383 16.03 -7.62 -8.99
N LYS A 384 16.51 -7.03 -7.90
CA LYS A 384 17.91 -6.65 -7.66
C LYS A 384 18.38 -7.18 -6.30
N GLN A 385 19.66 -7.00 -5.99
CA GLN A 385 20.26 -7.46 -4.73
C GLN A 385 19.57 -6.86 -3.49
N PHE A 386 19.33 -5.55 -3.48
CA PHE A 386 18.75 -4.83 -2.34
C PHE A 386 17.36 -4.24 -2.62
N SER A 387 16.73 -4.59 -3.74
CA SER A 387 15.37 -4.13 -4.04
C SER A 387 14.61 -5.07 -4.98
N ASN A 388 13.38 -5.44 -4.64
CA ASN A 388 12.48 -6.24 -5.47
C ASN A 388 11.18 -5.47 -5.73
N GLY A 389 10.94 -5.07 -6.98
CA GLY A 389 9.68 -4.50 -7.44
C GLY A 389 8.76 -5.57 -7.98
N LEU A 390 7.52 -5.63 -7.49
CA LEU A 390 6.54 -6.68 -7.78
C LEU A 390 5.33 -6.19 -8.58
N ASP A 391 5.23 -4.90 -8.89
CA ASP A 391 4.12 -4.37 -9.68
C ASP A 391 4.27 -4.78 -11.16
N SER A 392 3.59 -5.87 -11.51
CA SER A 392 3.47 -6.36 -12.89
C SER A 392 2.30 -5.75 -13.67
N GLY A 393 1.52 -4.85 -13.07
CA GLY A 393 0.40 -4.16 -13.71
C GLY A 393 -0.85 -5.02 -13.92
N CYS A 394 -1.33 -5.73 -12.89
CA CYS A 394 -2.45 -6.65 -13.00
C CYS A 394 -3.72 -6.01 -13.59
N VAL A 395 -4.10 -4.83 -13.08
CA VAL A 395 -5.29 -4.09 -13.54
C VAL A 395 -5.23 -3.69 -15.02
N TYR A 396 -4.02 -3.68 -15.61
CA TYR A 396 -3.80 -3.40 -17.03
C TYR A 396 -3.82 -4.67 -17.91
N GLY A 397 -4.35 -5.79 -17.40
CA GLY A 397 -4.45 -7.06 -18.14
C GLY A 397 -3.11 -7.78 -18.33
N LYS A 398 -2.15 -7.53 -17.42
CA LYS A 398 -0.84 -8.21 -17.44
C LYS A 398 -0.84 -9.39 -16.48
N GLN A 399 -0.17 -9.24 -15.34
CA GLN A 399 -0.04 -10.31 -14.36
C GLN A 399 -0.14 -9.73 -12.95
N LEU A 400 -0.48 -10.59 -11.99
CA LEU A 400 -0.32 -10.34 -10.57
C LEU A 400 0.88 -11.13 -10.09
N THR A 401 1.90 -10.42 -9.59
CA THR A 401 3.17 -11.01 -9.15
C THR A 401 3.30 -10.94 -7.64
N GLY A 402 3.86 -12.00 -7.06
CA GLY A 402 4.30 -12.01 -5.69
C GLY A 402 5.60 -12.78 -5.50
N VAL A 403 6.21 -12.60 -4.34
CA VAL A 403 7.42 -13.30 -3.92
C VAL A 403 7.16 -14.03 -2.61
N PHE A 404 7.60 -15.28 -2.56
CA PHE A 404 7.55 -16.11 -1.35
C PHE A 404 8.93 -16.11 -0.74
N ILE A 405 9.00 -15.96 0.57
CA ILE A 405 10.24 -15.97 1.34
C ILE A 405 10.11 -17.01 2.44
N TRP A 406 11.09 -17.89 2.57
CA TRP A 406 11.13 -18.90 3.62
C TRP A 406 12.56 -19.10 4.11
N SER A 407 12.70 -19.70 5.30
CA SER A 407 13.98 -20.12 5.86
C SER A 407 14.08 -21.64 5.92
N GLN A 408 15.27 -22.20 5.69
CA GLN A 408 15.50 -23.63 5.72
C GLN A 408 16.95 -23.97 6.08
N ILE A 409 17.23 -25.23 6.40
CA ILE A 409 18.61 -25.71 6.43
C ILE A 409 19.19 -25.72 5.02
N GLY A 410 20.44 -25.28 4.88
CA GLY A 410 21.24 -25.38 3.67
C GLY A 410 22.74 -25.39 3.98
N SER A 411 23.56 -25.61 2.97
CA SER A 411 25.03 -25.60 3.08
C SER A 411 25.59 -24.46 2.23
N VAL A 412 26.60 -23.73 2.73
CA VAL A 412 27.29 -22.67 1.99
C VAL A 412 28.80 -22.87 2.11
N ASN A 413 29.47 -23.14 0.98
CA ASN A 413 30.92 -23.22 0.75
C ASN A 413 31.80 -24.09 1.69
N THR A 414 31.45 -24.31 2.96
CA THR A 414 32.28 -24.92 4.01
C THR A 414 31.74 -26.27 4.51
N GLU A 415 30.80 -26.90 3.80
CA GLU A 415 30.08 -28.12 4.21
C GLU A 415 29.28 -28.02 5.53
N GLU A 416 29.42 -26.95 6.31
CA GLU A 416 28.63 -26.71 7.52
C GLU A 416 27.17 -26.37 7.19
N GLU A 417 26.25 -27.02 7.89
CA GLU A 417 24.83 -26.68 7.84
C GLU A 417 24.60 -25.30 8.47
N LYS A 418 23.89 -24.44 7.76
CA LYS A 418 23.43 -23.12 8.23
C LYS A 418 21.97 -22.89 7.87
N ILE A 419 21.29 -22.04 8.64
CA ILE A 419 19.95 -21.56 8.26
C ILE A 419 20.13 -20.52 7.16
N VAL A 420 19.47 -20.76 6.01
CA VAL A 420 19.47 -19.88 4.85
C VAL A 420 18.05 -19.41 4.56
N TYR A 421 17.95 -18.18 4.07
CA TYR A 421 16.70 -17.63 3.55
C TYR A 421 16.69 -17.78 2.03
N LYS A 422 15.52 -18.11 1.48
CA LYS A 422 15.30 -18.28 0.04
C LYS A 422 14.08 -17.50 -0.38
N GLN A 423 14.03 -17.18 -1.67
CA GLN A 423 12.86 -16.58 -2.30
C GLN A 423 12.53 -17.22 -3.63
N MET A 424 11.27 -17.12 -4.03
CA MET A 424 10.77 -17.51 -5.35
C MET A 424 9.76 -16.46 -5.83
N THR A 425 9.80 -16.10 -7.11
CA THR A 425 8.86 -15.12 -7.70
C THR A 425 7.87 -15.83 -8.61
N VAL A 426 6.58 -15.66 -8.32
CA VAL A 426 5.46 -16.24 -9.08
C VAL A 426 4.57 -15.14 -9.62
N SER A 427 4.01 -15.38 -10.79
CA SER A 427 3.06 -14.49 -11.43
C SER A 427 1.89 -15.29 -11.98
N VAL A 428 0.66 -14.78 -11.82
CA VAL A 428 -0.54 -15.33 -12.48
C VAL A 428 -1.09 -14.32 -13.46
N ASN A 429 -1.64 -14.78 -14.58
CA ASN A 429 -2.23 -13.88 -15.57
C ASN A 429 -3.49 -13.22 -15.02
N CYS A 430 -3.54 -11.90 -15.22
CA CYS A 430 -4.72 -11.06 -15.15
C CYS A 430 -5.30 -10.94 -16.56
#